data_AF-A0A835G4G1-F1
#
_entry.id   AF-A0A835G4G1-F1
#
_cell.length_a   1.000
_cell.length_b   1.000
_cell.length_c   1.000
_cell.angle_alpha   90.00
_cell.angle_beta   90.00
_cell.angle_gamma   90.00
#
_symmetry.space_group_name_H-M   'P 1'
#
loop_
_entity.id
_entity.type
_entity.pdbx_description
1 polymer ?
#
loop_
_entity_poly.entity_id
_entity_poly.type
_entity_poly.pdbx_seq_one_letter_code
_entity_poly.pdbx_strand_id
1 'polypeptide(L)' 'SNDDLSDVSDDDDTICLECTESYSASKPGEEWVQCITCKLWAHSNCAKGSLLIKYIINEFAKRQLG' A
#
# COMPACT_ATOMS: atom_id res chain seq x y z
N SER A 1 -22.53 19.31 -30.01
CA SER A 1 -21.19 19.69 -29.56
C SER A 1 -20.93 18.91 -28.29
N ASN A 2 -20.23 17.76 -28.38
CA ASN A 2 -18.76 17.65 -28.30
C ASN A 2 -18.29 17.98 -26.88
N ASP A 3 -17.66 17.13 -26.07
CA ASP A 3 -17.09 15.78 -26.17
C ASP A 3 -17.04 15.29 -24.70
N ASP A 4 -17.46 14.07 -24.37
CA ASP A 4 -16.55 12.95 -24.09
C ASP A 4 -15.17 13.39 -23.53
N LEU A 5 -15.07 13.50 -22.20
CA LEU A 5 -13.80 13.31 -21.49
C LEU A 5 -14.12 12.55 -20.21
N SER A 6 -14.20 11.24 -20.37
CA SER A 6 -13.93 10.27 -19.33
C SER A 6 -12.54 10.56 -18.72
N ASP A 7 -12.50 11.17 -17.55
CA ASP A 7 -11.34 11.02 -16.66
C ASP A 7 -11.77 10.20 -15.45
N VAL A 8 -12.35 9.03 -15.74
CA VAL A 8 -12.30 7.92 -14.80
C VAL A 8 -10.85 7.43 -14.86
N SER A 9 -9.96 8.15 -14.19
CA SER A 9 -8.65 7.61 -13.86
C SER A 9 -8.91 6.41 -12.97
N ASP A 10 -9.00 5.24 -13.61
CA ASP A 10 -8.99 3.89 -13.03
C ASP A 10 -7.63 3.59 -12.37
N ASP A 11 -6.96 4.63 -11.87
CA ASP A 11 -5.83 4.49 -10.99
C ASP A 11 -6.46 4.06 -9.66
N ASP A 12 -6.45 2.74 -9.41
CA ASP A 12 -6.70 2.12 -8.12
C ASP A 12 -5.76 2.79 -7.09
N ASP A 13 -6.21 3.95 -6.59
CA ASP A 13 -5.42 4.86 -5.78
C ASP A 13 -4.99 4.06 -4.56
N THR A 14 -3.69 3.84 -4.41
CA THR A 14 -3.20 2.84 -3.47
C THR A 14 -3.49 3.30 -2.04
N ILE A 15 -4.37 2.60 -1.33
CA ILE A 15 -4.83 3.02 0.00
C ILE A 15 -4.09 2.24 1.09
N CYS A 16 -3.70 2.92 2.16
CA CYS A 16 -3.18 2.28 3.35
C CYS A 16 -4.28 1.51 4.08
N LEU A 17 -4.07 0.21 4.31
CA LEU A 17 -5.06 -0.66 4.96
C LEU A 17 -5.44 -0.26 6.39
N GLU A 18 -4.58 0.47 7.11
CA GLU A 18 -4.82 0.81 8.53
C GLU A 18 -5.44 2.20 8.70
N CYS A 19 -4.91 3.21 7.99
CA CYS A 19 -5.39 4.59 8.15
C CYS A 19 -6.32 5.05 7.02
N THR A 20 -6.52 4.24 5.98
CA THR A 20 -7.35 4.53 4.80
C THR A 20 -6.94 5.78 4.02
N GLU A 21 -5.72 6.28 4.25
CA GLU A 21 -5.13 7.37 3.48
C GLU A 21 -4.59 6.84 2.15
N SER A 22 -4.77 7.59 1.07
CA SER A 22 -4.25 7.24 -0.25
C SER A 22 -2.77 7.59 -0.38
N TYR A 23 -2.07 6.85 -1.23
CA TYR A 23 -0.68 7.11 -1.59
C TYR A 23 -0.52 8.51 -2.16
N SER A 24 -1.46 8.95 -2.99
CA SER A 24 -1.51 10.30 -3.57
C SER A 24 -1.65 11.41 -2.51
N ALA A 25 -2.23 11.11 -1.35
CA ALA A 25 -2.34 12.03 -0.21
C ALA A 25 -1.16 11.93 0.78
N SER A 26 -0.25 10.97 0.58
CA SER A 26 0.89 10.74 1.48
C SER A 26 1.86 11.90 1.49
N LYS A 27 2.47 12.11 2.64
CA LYS A 27 3.51 13.13 2.79
C LYS A 27 4.80 12.66 2.12
N PRO A 28 5.56 13.59 1.51
CA PRO A 28 6.88 13.27 0.97
C PRO A 28 7.78 12.72 2.09
N GLY A 29 8.36 11.54 1.85
CA GLY A 29 9.20 10.82 2.80
C GLY A 29 8.49 9.72 3.60
N GLU A 30 7.19 9.51 3.40
CA GLU A 30 6.49 8.36 3.98
C GLU A 30 6.84 7.06 3.25
N GLU A 31 7.25 6.05 4.01
CA GLU A 31 7.56 4.72 3.48
C GLU A 31 6.30 3.85 3.45
N TRP A 32 6.20 3.05 2.40
CA TRP A 32 5.08 2.15 2.15
C TRP A 32 5.59 0.72 1.94
N VAL A 33 4.82 -0.25 2.39
CA VAL A 33 5.10 -1.68 2.24
C VAL A 33 3.93 -2.37 1.57
N GLN A 34 4.24 -3.20 0.57
CA GLN A 34 3.25 -4.06 -0.06
C GLN A 34 3.30 -5.45 0.57
N CYS A 35 2.13 -5.96 0.91
CA CYS A 35 1.96 -7.35 1.28
C CYS A 35 2.19 -8.25 0.06
N ILE A 36 3.06 -9.25 0.17
CA ILE A 36 3.35 -10.16 -0.94
C ILE A 36 2.19 -11.10 -1.29
N THR A 37 1.34 -11.41 -0.29
CA THR A 37 0.26 -12.39 -0.38
C THR A 37 -1.02 -11.78 -0.93
N CYS A 38 -1.49 -10.68 -0.32
CA CYS A 38 -2.72 -10.00 -0.74
C CYS A 38 -2.48 -8.82 -1.68
N LYS A 39 -1.23 -8.44 -1.94
CA LYS A 39 -0.84 -7.31 -2.82
C LYS A 39 -1.36 -5.94 -2.37
N LEU A 40 -1.92 -5.85 -1.17
CA LEU A 40 -2.39 -4.61 -0.56
C LEU A 40 -1.22 -3.85 0.07
N TRP A 41 -1.43 -2.55 0.27
CA TRP A 41 -0.40 -1.62 0.73
C TRP A 41 -0.74 -1.02 2.09
N ALA A 42 0.29 -0.67 2.84
CA ALA A 42 0.16 0.11 4.05
C ALA A 42 1.42 0.95 4.26
N HIS A 43 1.32 2.07 4.96
CA HIS A 43 2.51 2.77 5.43
C HIS A 43 3.35 1.84 6.31
N SER A 44 4.66 1.87 6.16
CA SER A 44 5.62 1.14 7.01
C SER A 44 5.37 1.40 8.49
N ASN A 45 4.94 2.61 8.84
CA ASN A 45 4.63 2.97 10.23
C ASN A 45 3.30 2.37 10.71
N CYS A 46 2.28 2.32 9.85
CA CYS A 46 1.00 1.68 10.13
C CYS A 46 1.14 0.15 10.27
N ALA A 47 1.93 -0.46 9.38
CA ALA A 47 2.24 -1.88 9.42
C ALA A 47 2.99 -2.32 10.69
N LYS A 48 3.75 -1.43 11.34
CA LYS A 48 4.47 -1.73 12.60
C LYS A 48 3.51 -2.00 13.76
N GLY A 49 2.33 -1.40 13.77
CA GLY A 49 1.32 -1.51 14.82
C GLY A 49 0.47 -2.79 14.75
N SER A 50 0.26 -3.32 13.55
CA SER A 50 -0.58 -4.50 13.34
C SER A 50 0.27 -5.78 13.23
N LEU A 51 0.27 -6.62 14.28
CA LEU A 51 0.99 -7.90 14.30
C LEU A 51 0.55 -8.85 13.18
N LEU A 52 -0.70 -8.70 12.71
CA LEU A 52 -1.24 -9.45 11.57
C LEU A 52 -0.55 -9.04 10.26
N ILE A 53 -0.34 -7.74 10.06
CA ILE A 53 0.34 -7.22 8.87
C ILE A 53 1.83 -7.62 8.88
N LYS A 54 2.49 -7.67 10.04
CA LYS A 54 3.87 -8.20 10.16
C LYS A 54 4.01 -9.61 9.60
N TYR A 55 3.07 -10.52 9.86
CA TYR A 55 3.15 -11.89 9.35
C TYR A 55 3.13 -11.96 7.82
N ILE A 56 2.48 -11.01 7.15
CA ILE A 56 2.33 -11.02 5.70
C ILE A 56 3.46 -10.27 4.97
N ILE A 57 4.22 -9.42 5.67
CA ILE A 57 5.39 -8.72 5.10
C ILE A 57 6.71 -9.45 5.44
N ASN A 58 6.78 -10.19 6.55
CA ASN A 58 8.04 -10.74 7.11
C ASN A 58 8.50 -12.08 6.49
N GLU A 59 7.70 -12.71 5.62
CA GLU A 59 8.08 -14.00 5.00
C GLU A 59 9.25 -13.89 3.99
N PHE A 60 9.69 -12.68 3.62
CA PHE A 60 10.90 -12.48 2.79
C PHE A 60 12.18 -12.26 3.60
N ALA A 61 12.12 -11.74 4.83
CA ALA A 61 13.34 -11.46 5.61
C ALA A 61 14.05 -12.73 6.12
N LYS A 62 13.36 -13.88 6.11
CA LYS A 62 13.91 -15.18 6.55
C LYS A 62 14.31 -16.12 5.40
N ARG A 63 14.01 -15.78 4.14
CA ARG A 63 14.25 -16.65 2.97
C ARG A 63 15.44 -16.23 2.10
N GLN A 64 16.17 -15.19 2.48
CA GLN A 64 17.42 -14.75 1.81
C GLN A 64 18.69 -15.07 2.64
N LEU A 65 18.56 -15.89 3.70
CA LEU A 65 19.68 -16.42 4.50
C LEU A 65 19.74 -17.96 4.48
N GLY A 66 19.15 -18.58 3.46
CA GLY A 66 19.25 -20.01 3.18
C GLY A 66 19.73 -20.22 1.75
#